data_AF-A0A9D9CK94-F1
#
_entry.id   AF-A0A9D9CK94-F1
#
_cell.length_a   1.000
_cell.length_b   1.000
_cell.length_c   1.000
_cell.angle_alpha   90.00
_cell.angle_beta   90.00
_cell.angle_gamma   90.00
#
_symmetry.space_group_name_H-M   'P 1'
#
loop_
_entity.id
_entity.type
_entity.pdbx_description
1 polymer ?
#
loop_
_entity_poly.entity_id
_entity_poly.type
_entity_poly.pdbx_seq_one_letter_code
_entity_poly.pdbx_strand_id
1 'polypeptide(L)'
;REVWFDPDVLRLNYDGRGNYIGEFHSDDQLLVITKRGEYYTTGFDLSNHFEEDYLHIIKYDPETIWSAVLWDGEQKYYYLKRFLLEPTAKPLNFVGEHPDSTLRLLMRDARPQIRISYGGADEAREALVVNVEDFIAVKSIKAKGKRLTTYKVANIEELEPLEVETEEVVTGEEAEAEVEIVEGENEEVLVNEAALMETEQIAAEEAETITDESEPVTENPEVEEDKKEESVAEEPVESAPVDVLSEIALEIVAEMPESSLPVAESKPAKVTRKRKSVKSSDADEGQMSLF
;
A
#
# COMPACT_ATOMS: atom_id res chain seq x y z
N ARG A 1 22.42 -0.61 12.41
CA ARG A 1 22.80 -1.93 11.87
C ARG A 1 21.98 -2.19 10.61
N GLU A 2 22.62 -2.53 9.50
CA GLU A 2 21.92 -3.00 8.30
C GLU A 2 21.27 -4.38 8.56
N VAL A 3 20.07 -4.61 8.01
CA VAL A 3 19.30 -5.85 8.18
C VAL A 3 18.71 -6.31 6.85
N TRP A 4 18.77 -7.62 6.60
CA TRP A 4 18.18 -8.28 5.44
C TRP A 4 17.21 -9.38 5.89
N PHE A 5 16.24 -9.70 5.03
CA PHE A 5 15.31 -10.83 5.18
C PHE A 5 15.61 -11.88 4.11
N ASP A 6 15.90 -13.11 4.55
CA ASP A 6 16.14 -14.27 3.69
C ASP A 6 14.82 -15.02 3.46
N PRO A 7 14.26 -14.99 2.22
CA PRO A 7 12.96 -15.59 1.93
C PRO A 7 12.99 -17.12 1.88
N ASP A 8 14.16 -17.75 1.69
CA ASP A 8 14.28 -19.22 1.58
C ASP A 8 14.19 -19.90 2.95
N VAL A 9 14.45 -19.15 4.04
CA VAL A 9 14.44 -19.64 5.43
C VAL A 9 13.57 -18.80 6.37
N LEU A 10 12.85 -17.80 5.85
CA LEU A 10 11.91 -16.92 6.56
C LEU A 10 12.50 -16.26 7.82
N ARG A 11 13.73 -15.75 7.73
CA ARG A 11 14.51 -15.20 8.86
C ARG A 11 15.27 -13.93 8.49
N LEU A 12 15.63 -13.16 9.52
CA LEU A 12 16.54 -12.03 9.38
C LEU A 12 18.01 -12.49 9.32
N ASN A 13 18.86 -11.66 8.71
CA ASN A 13 20.32 -11.76 8.79
C ASN A 13 20.98 -10.38 8.78
N TYR A 14 22.29 -10.36 9.06
CA TYR A 14 23.17 -9.20 8.98
C TYR A 14 24.32 -9.44 7.98
N ASP A 15 24.18 -10.37 7.04
CA ASP A 15 25.26 -10.86 6.15
C ASP A 15 24.98 -10.66 4.65
N GLY A 16 23.98 -9.85 4.32
CA GLY A 16 23.69 -9.42 2.95
C GLY A 16 22.81 -10.36 2.14
N ARG A 17 22.20 -11.39 2.76
CA ARG A 17 21.41 -12.41 2.05
C ARG A 17 19.93 -12.06 1.95
N GLY A 18 19.36 -12.28 0.76
CA GLY A 18 17.96 -11.97 0.48
C GLY A 18 17.71 -10.47 0.32
N ASN A 19 16.54 -10.01 0.79
CA ASN A 19 16.05 -8.65 0.55
C ASN A 19 16.56 -7.68 1.62
N TYR A 20 17.16 -6.56 1.22
CA TYR A 20 17.54 -5.50 2.15
C TYR A 20 16.30 -4.82 2.74
N ILE A 21 16.26 -4.68 4.06
CA ILE A 21 15.12 -4.08 4.80
C ILE A 21 15.40 -2.61 5.13
N GLY A 22 16.65 -2.29 5.48
CA GLY A 22 17.07 -0.97 5.94
C GLY A 22 18.11 -1.03 7.07
N GLU A 23 18.49 0.13 7.59
CA GLU A 23 19.27 0.26 8.82
C GLU A 23 18.36 0.45 10.05
N PHE A 24 18.68 -0.28 11.12
CA PHE A 24 17.99 -0.33 12.40
C PHE A 24 18.88 0.14 13.56
N HIS A 25 18.33 1.04 14.38
CA HIS A 25 18.76 1.44 15.71
C HIS A 25 18.00 0.64 16.78
N SER A 26 18.30 0.83 18.06
CA SER A 26 17.77 0.01 19.16
C SER A 26 16.24 -0.03 19.26
N ASP A 27 15.59 1.09 18.95
CA ASP A 27 14.14 1.29 19.15
C ASP A 27 13.33 1.10 17.86
N ASP A 28 14.00 0.84 16.73
CA ASP A 28 13.37 0.59 15.43
C ASP A 28 12.62 -0.76 15.41
N GLN A 29 11.46 -0.77 14.74
CA GLN A 29 10.63 -1.97 14.59
C GLN A 29 10.56 -2.43 13.14
N LEU A 30 10.35 -3.73 12.94
CA LEU A 30 9.86 -4.30 11.71
C LEU A 30 8.34 -4.20 11.66
N LEU A 31 7.80 -3.98 10.47
CA LEU A 31 6.40 -4.16 10.12
C LEU A 31 6.26 -5.42 9.27
N VAL A 32 5.42 -6.34 9.74
CA VAL A 32 5.03 -7.55 9.01
C VAL A 32 3.58 -7.41 8.58
N ILE A 33 3.29 -7.70 7.32
CA ILE A 33 1.94 -7.77 6.76
C ILE A 33 1.79 -9.11 6.04
N THR A 34 0.69 -9.84 6.25
CA THR A 34 0.37 -11.10 5.57
C THR A 34 -0.54 -10.89 4.35
N LYS A 35 -0.60 -11.89 3.47
CA LYS A 35 -1.51 -11.94 2.31
C LYS A 35 -3.00 -11.93 2.73
N ARG A 36 -3.30 -12.21 4.01
CA ARG A 36 -4.64 -12.11 4.63
C ARG A 36 -4.98 -10.69 5.11
N GLY A 37 -4.03 -9.76 5.02
CA GLY A 37 -4.15 -8.41 5.58
C GLY A 37 -4.19 -8.37 7.11
N GLU A 38 -3.57 -9.36 7.74
CA GLU A 38 -3.14 -9.25 9.14
C GLU A 38 -1.78 -8.54 9.17
N TYR A 39 -1.53 -7.75 10.20
CA TYR A 39 -0.25 -7.09 10.40
C TYR A 39 0.12 -7.00 11.88
N TYR A 40 1.41 -6.87 12.15
CA TYR A 40 1.97 -6.59 13.46
C TYR A 40 3.34 -5.92 13.33
N THR A 41 3.81 -5.30 14.41
CA THR A 41 5.20 -4.85 14.54
C THR A 41 5.99 -5.70 15.53
N THR A 42 7.29 -5.84 15.28
CA THR A 42 8.19 -6.66 16.10
C THR A 42 9.62 -6.10 16.07
N GLY A 43 10.50 -6.56 16.97
CA GLY A 43 11.92 -6.23 16.92
C GLY A 43 12.65 -6.95 15.78
N PHE A 44 13.89 -6.53 15.48
CA PHE A 44 14.72 -7.08 14.41
C PHE A 44 15.69 -8.20 14.89
N ASP A 45 15.25 -9.05 15.81
CA ASP A 45 16.09 -10.13 16.35
C ASP A 45 16.18 -11.34 15.41
N LEU A 46 17.37 -11.95 15.30
CA LEU A 46 17.65 -13.06 14.39
C LEU A 46 16.95 -14.38 14.76
N SER A 47 16.41 -14.50 15.98
CA SER A 47 15.62 -15.67 16.38
C SER A 47 14.20 -15.66 15.80
N ASN A 48 13.70 -14.48 15.37
CA ASN A 48 12.39 -14.33 14.75
C ASN A 48 12.27 -15.22 13.50
N HIS A 49 11.10 -15.82 13.34
CA HIS A 49 10.71 -16.64 12.20
C HIS A 49 9.38 -16.12 11.70
N PHE A 50 9.27 -15.86 10.40
CA PHE A 50 8.06 -15.32 9.78
C PHE A 50 7.24 -16.44 9.11
N GLU A 51 6.02 -16.13 8.66
CA GLU A 51 5.10 -17.09 8.06
C GLU A 51 5.17 -17.05 6.52
N GLU A 52 4.99 -18.19 5.84
CA GLU A 52 5.06 -18.29 4.37
C GLU A 52 4.06 -17.39 3.64
N ASP A 53 2.96 -17.02 4.29
CA ASP A 53 1.95 -16.12 3.73
C ASP A 53 2.25 -14.63 3.91
N TYR A 54 3.48 -14.24 4.30
CA TYR A 54 3.91 -12.84 4.30
C TYR A 54 3.70 -12.15 2.94
N LEU A 55 3.35 -10.87 2.99
CA LEU A 55 3.22 -9.97 1.85
C LEU A 55 4.32 -8.90 1.89
N HIS A 56 4.54 -8.30 3.06
CA HIS A 56 5.64 -7.37 3.31
C HIS A 56 6.30 -7.68 4.65
N ILE A 57 7.63 -7.60 4.67
CA ILE A 57 8.47 -7.54 5.87
C ILE A 57 9.42 -6.37 5.62
N ILE A 58 9.13 -5.22 6.24
CA ILE A 58 9.86 -3.96 6.01
C ILE A 58 10.21 -3.29 7.34
N LYS A 59 11.06 -2.26 7.33
CA LYS A 59 11.17 -1.35 8.48
C LYS A 59 9.84 -0.64 8.70
N TYR A 60 9.38 -0.57 9.95
CA TYR A 60 8.19 0.20 10.32
C TYR A 60 8.48 1.70 10.21
N ASP A 61 7.54 2.43 9.64
CA ASP A 61 7.51 3.88 9.56
C ASP A 61 6.07 4.33 9.88
N PRO A 62 5.86 5.22 10.87
CA PRO A 62 4.53 5.72 11.23
C PRO A 62 3.94 6.70 10.21
N GLU A 63 4.73 7.26 9.28
CA GLU A 63 4.27 8.25 8.29
C GLU A 63 3.80 7.60 6.97
N THR A 64 4.20 6.35 6.68
CA THR A 64 3.79 5.60 5.48
C THR A 64 2.26 5.41 5.42
N ILE A 65 1.61 6.11 4.49
CA ILE A 65 0.18 5.96 4.16
C ILE A 65 -0.02 4.71 3.29
N TRP A 66 -0.78 3.76 3.83
CA TRP A 66 -1.17 2.54 3.13
C TRP A 66 -2.49 2.72 2.39
N SER A 67 -2.55 2.18 1.17
CA SER A 67 -3.71 2.22 0.29
C SER A 67 -4.10 0.79 -0.10
N ALA A 68 -5.18 0.27 0.49
CA ALA A 68 -5.66 -1.08 0.22
C ALA A 68 -6.91 -1.08 -0.66
N VAL A 69 -6.92 -1.94 -1.69
CA VAL A 69 -8.14 -2.36 -2.39
C VAL A 69 -8.61 -3.67 -1.77
N LEU A 70 -9.83 -3.66 -1.27
CA LEU A 70 -10.46 -4.75 -0.52
C LEU A 70 -11.70 -5.24 -1.24
N TRP A 71 -11.96 -6.54 -1.20
CA TRP A 71 -13.30 -7.09 -1.43
C TRP A 71 -13.99 -7.25 -0.08
N ASP A 72 -15.14 -6.59 0.09
CA ASP A 72 -15.96 -6.74 1.30
C ASP A 72 -16.87 -7.97 1.14
N GLY A 73 -16.61 -8.99 1.95
CA GLY A 73 -17.30 -10.27 1.92
C GLY A 73 -18.74 -10.24 2.42
N GLU A 74 -19.17 -9.18 3.12
CA GLU A 74 -20.55 -9.01 3.59
C GLU A 74 -21.40 -8.33 2.50
N GLN A 75 -20.93 -7.19 1.97
CA GLN A 75 -21.66 -6.38 1.00
C GLN A 75 -21.42 -6.79 -0.46
N LYS A 76 -20.44 -7.67 -0.73
CA LYS A 76 -20.04 -8.16 -2.06
C LYS A 76 -19.71 -7.03 -3.04
N TYR A 77 -18.93 -6.03 -2.58
CA TYR A 77 -18.40 -4.94 -3.40
C TYR A 77 -16.91 -4.71 -3.13
N TYR A 78 -16.22 -4.07 -4.07
CA TYR A 78 -14.85 -3.59 -3.88
C TYR A 78 -14.83 -2.22 -3.19
N TYR A 79 -13.94 -2.08 -2.21
CA TYR A 79 -13.67 -0.86 -1.44
C TYR A 79 -12.21 -0.44 -1.60
N LEU A 80 -11.95 0.86 -1.52
CA LEU A 80 -10.62 1.46 -1.46
C LEU A 80 -10.48 2.22 -0.13
N LYS A 81 -9.35 2.01 0.55
CA LYS A 81 -9.10 2.43 1.93
C LYS A 81 -7.68 3.00 2.06
N ARG A 82 -7.55 4.30 2.36
CA ARG A 82 -6.29 4.94 2.79
C ARG A 82 -6.22 4.99 4.32
N PHE A 83 -5.11 4.58 4.93
CA PHE A 83 -4.93 4.48 6.38
C PHE A 83 -3.46 4.46 6.79
N LEU A 84 -3.17 4.78 8.05
CA LEU A 84 -1.88 4.51 8.69
C LEU A 84 -1.95 3.19 9.48
N LEU A 85 -0.79 2.55 9.70
CA LEU A 85 -0.66 1.36 10.55
C LEU A 85 -0.08 1.77 11.91
N GLU A 86 -0.83 1.51 12.99
CA GLU A 86 -0.39 1.76 14.37
C GLU A 86 0.50 0.61 14.86
N PRO A 87 1.56 0.86 15.66
CA PRO A 87 2.48 -0.21 16.06
C PRO A 87 1.79 -1.15 17.06
N THR A 88 1.80 -2.46 16.79
CA THR A 88 1.11 -3.47 17.60
C THR A 88 1.89 -4.78 17.67
N ALA A 89 2.22 -5.22 18.89
CA ALA A 89 2.84 -6.53 19.13
C ALA A 89 1.84 -7.71 19.05
N LYS A 90 0.56 -7.45 18.78
CA LYS A 90 -0.47 -8.45 18.51
C LYS A 90 -0.96 -8.31 17.07
N PRO A 91 -1.12 -9.39 16.30
CA PRO A 91 -1.75 -9.34 14.99
C PRO A 91 -3.12 -8.66 15.03
N LEU A 92 -3.32 -7.69 14.14
CA LEU A 92 -4.60 -7.04 13.86
C LEU A 92 -4.90 -7.18 12.36
N ASN A 93 -6.17 -7.29 11.98
CA ASN A 93 -6.58 -7.37 10.57
C ASN A 93 -7.16 -6.04 10.08
N PHE A 94 -6.79 -5.59 8.87
CA PHE A 94 -7.32 -4.37 8.24
C PHE A 94 -8.27 -4.61 7.05
N VAL A 95 -8.47 -5.86 6.64
CA VAL A 95 -9.36 -6.29 5.56
C VAL A 95 -10.81 -6.39 6.06
N GLY A 96 -11.01 -7.01 7.23
CA GLY A 96 -12.31 -7.12 7.90
C GLY A 96 -12.50 -8.45 8.63
N GLU A 97 -13.66 -8.62 9.28
CA GLU A 97 -13.97 -9.79 10.12
C GLU A 97 -14.71 -10.91 9.36
N HIS A 98 -15.28 -10.62 8.18
CA HIS A 98 -16.03 -11.60 7.39
C HIS A 98 -15.09 -12.53 6.60
N PRO A 99 -15.27 -13.86 6.62
CA PRO A 99 -14.30 -14.81 6.03
C PRO A 99 -14.12 -14.66 4.50
N ASP A 100 -15.17 -14.29 3.77
CA ASP A 100 -15.05 -14.02 2.32
C ASP A 100 -14.32 -12.69 1.99
N SER A 101 -14.02 -11.83 2.97
CA SER A 101 -13.35 -10.56 2.71
C SER A 101 -11.87 -10.79 2.36
N THR A 102 -11.38 -10.17 1.30
CA THR A 102 -10.01 -10.41 0.80
C THR A 102 -9.28 -9.13 0.41
N LEU A 103 -7.96 -9.14 0.62
CA LEU A 103 -7.04 -8.11 0.12
C LEU A 103 -6.79 -8.34 -1.37
N ARG A 104 -7.03 -7.33 -2.21
CA ARG A 104 -6.86 -7.42 -3.68
C ARG A 104 -5.65 -6.64 -4.20
N LEU A 105 -5.33 -5.50 -3.61
CA LEU A 105 -4.09 -4.73 -3.83
C LEU A 105 -3.71 -4.03 -2.52
N LEU A 106 -2.41 -3.79 -2.32
CA LEU A 106 -1.87 -3.00 -1.21
C LEU A 106 -0.70 -2.16 -1.72
N MET A 107 -0.89 -0.85 -1.74
CA MET A 107 0.07 0.16 -2.21
C MET A 107 0.53 1.03 -1.05
N ARG A 108 1.69 1.68 -1.17
CA ARG A 108 2.25 2.59 -0.14
C ARG A 108 2.80 3.91 -0.70
N ASP A 109 2.60 4.13 -1.98
CA ASP A 109 3.06 5.28 -2.74
C ASP A 109 2.25 6.52 -2.36
N ALA A 110 2.86 7.71 -2.47
CA ALA A 110 2.20 8.94 -2.05
C ALA A 110 0.89 9.19 -2.85
N ARG A 111 0.94 9.02 -4.17
CA ARG A 111 -0.16 9.29 -5.11
C ARG A 111 -0.49 8.07 -6.00
N PRO A 112 -0.95 6.95 -5.43
CA PRO A 112 -1.13 5.72 -6.18
C PRO A 112 -2.29 5.82 -7.16
N GLN A 113 -2.18 5.13 -8.30
CA GLN A 113 -3.24 5.03 -9.30
C GLN A 113 -3.67 3.57 -9.48
N ILE A 114 -4.97 3.36 -9.70
CA ILE A 114 -5.52 2.05 -10.08
C ILE A 114 -6.43 2.15 -11.31
N ARG A 115 -6.47 1.09 -12.12
CA ARG A 115 -7.45 0.87 -13.20
C ARG A 115 -8.39 -0.26 -12.82
N ILE A 116 -9.68 -0.05 -13.04
CA ILE A 116 -10.75 -1.03 -12.82
C ILE A 116 -11.37 -1.34 -14.18
N SER A 117 -11.22 -2.58 -14.66
CA SER A 117 -11.93 -3.08 -15.83
C SER A 117 -13.19 -3.84 -15.40
N TYR A 118 -14.23 -3.77 -16.23
CA TYR A 118 -15.53 -4.39 -15.96
C TYR A 118 -15.70 -5.69 -16.75
N GLY A 119 -16.65 -6.56 -16.36
CA GLY A 119 -16.80 -7.89 -16.96
C GLY A 119 -18.22 -8.45 -16.94
N GLY A 120 -18.51 -9.39 -17.85
CA GLY A 120 -19.85 -9.93 -18.03
C GLY A 120 -20.82 -8.85 -18.55
N ALA A 121 -21.92 -8.61 -17.82
CA ALA A 121 -22.94 -7.64 -18.25
C ALA A 121 -22.42 -6.19 -18.33
N ASP A 122 -21.34 -5.86 -17.60
CA ASP A 122 -20.74 -4.54 -17.57
C ASP A 122 -19.47 -4.42 -18.45
N GLU A 123 -19.07 -5.48 -19.17
CA GLU A 123 -17.79 -5.57 -19.90
C GLU A 123 -17.61 -4.52 -21.01
N ALA A 124 -18.72 -4.04 -21.58
CA ALA A 124 -18.71 -2.99 -22.60
C ALA A 124 -18.50 -1.56 -22.04
N ARG A 125 -18.24 -1.41 -20.73
CA ARG A 125 -17.93 -0.10 -20.11
C ARG A 125 -16.45 0.24 -20.27
N GLU A 126 -16.18 1.53 -20.45
CA GLU A 126 -14.83 2.08 -20.35
C GLU A 126 -14.24 1.82 -18.94
N ALA A 127 -12.96 1.51 -18.88
CA ALA A 127 -12.28 1.20 -17.63
C ALA A 127 -12.11 2.45 -16.76
N LEU A 128 -12.46 2.35 -15.48
CA LEU A 128 -12.34 3.46 -14.54
C LEU A 128 -10.92 3.56 -14.01
N VAL A 129 -10.23 4.66 -14.31
CA VAL A 129 -8.97 5.04 -13.65
C VAL A 129 -9.27 5.89 -12.43
N VAL A 130 -8.59 5.61 -11.31
CA VAL A 130 -8.79 6.28 -10.02
C VAL A 130 -7.44 6.75 -9.49
N ASN A 131 -7.27 8.06 -9.28
CA ASN A 131 -6.27 8.56 -8.34
C ASN A 131 -6.76 8.23 -6.92
N VAL A 132 -6.01 7.39 -6.21
CA VAL A 132 -6.39 6.92 -4.87
C VAL A 132 -6.47 8.08 -3.87
N GLU A 133 -5.63 9.09 -4.04
CA GLU A 133 -5.55 10.27 -3.19
C GLU A 133 -6.82 11.11 -3.22
N ASP A 134 -7.20 11.61 -4.39
CA ASP A 134 -8.42 12.39 -4.60
C ASP A 134 -9.68 11.59 -4.27
N PHE A 135 -9.62 10.27 -4.46
CA PHE A 135 -10.77 9.40 -4.22
C PHE A 135 -11.07 9.23 -2.73
N ILE A 136 -10.06 9.13 -1.86
CA ILE A 136 -10.28 8.93 -0.42
C ILE A 136 -9.17 9.52 0.46
N ALA A 137 -9.55 10.51 1.29
CA ALA A 137 -8.72 10.99 2.40
C ALA A 137 -8.46 9.88 3.45
N VAL A 138 -7.30 9.93 4.11
CA VAL A 138 -6.87 8.97 5.13
C VAL A 138 -7.95 8.76 6.22
N LYS A 139 -8.15 7.51 6.62
CA LYS A 139 -9.08 7.06 7.67
C LYS A 139 -8.39 6.18 8.69
N SER A 140 -9.06 5.93 9.82
CA SER A 140 -8.60 4.96 10.80
C SER A 140 -8.61 3.54 10.23
N ILE A 141 -7.75 2.68 10.77
CA ILE A 141 -7.60 1.29 10.35
C ILE A 141 -8.89 0.46 10.48
N LYS A 142 -9.86 0.89 11.29
CA LYS A 142 -11.17 0.22 11.47
C LYS A 142 -12.23 0.65 10.45
N ALA A 143 -11.99 1.66 9.62
CA ALA A 143 -12.93 2.06 8.58
C ALA A 143 -12.98 1.03 7.43
N LYS A 144 -14.16 0.79 6.83
CA LYS A 144 -14.29 -0.02 5.62
C LYS A 144 -13.73 0.64 4.35
N GLY A 145 -13.54 1.96 4.36
CA GLY A 145 -13.14 2.75 3.19
C GLY A 145 -14.33 3.21 2.34
N LYS A 146 -14.09 3.53 1.07
CA LYS A 146 -15.08 4.02 0.10
C LYS A 146 -15.28 2.99 -1.01
N ARG A 147 -16.54 2.64 -1.31
CA ARG A 147 -16.87 1.69 -2.38
C ARG A 147 -16.40 2.22 -3.74
N LEU A 148 -15.64 1.41 -4.47
CA LEU A 148 -15.10 1.77 -5.80
C LEU A 148 -16.18 1.77 -6.87
N THR A 149 -17.05 0.76 -6.89
CA THR A 149 -18.09 0.60 -7.91
C THR A 149 -19.21 -0.32 -7.45
N THR A 150 -20.34 -0.31 -8.17
CA THR A 150 -21.44 -1.27 -8.05
C THR A 150 -21.51 -2.24 -9.24
N TYR A 151 -20.69 -2.03 -10.27
CA TYR A 151 -20.65 -2.86 -11.47
C TYR A 151 -19.79 -4.12 -11.27
N LYS A 152 -20.01 -5.15 -12.10
CA LYS A 152 -19.19 -6.35 -12.06
C LYS A 152 -17.78 -6.04 -12.58
N VAL A 153 -16.80 -6.13 -11.70
CA VAL A 153 -15.37 -5.98 -12.01
C VAL A 153 -14.81 -7.25 -12.65
N ALA A 154 -13.95 -7.10 -13.65
CA ALA A 154 -13.13 -8.15 -14.24
C ALA A 154 -11.72 -8.15 -13.63
N ASN A 155 -11.04 -7.01 -13.66
CA ASN A 155 -9.70 -6.85 -13.08
C ASN A 155 -9.56 -5.52 -12.32
N ILE A 156 -8.63 -5.50 -11.36
CA ILE A 156 -8.11 -4.29 -10.75
C ILE A 156 -6.59 -4.31 -10.88
N GLU A 157 -6.07 -3.30 -11.56
CA GLU A 157 -4.66 -3.14 -11.90
C GLU A 157 -4.10 -1.94 -11.15
N GLU A 158 -2.90 -2.10 -10.62
CA GLU A 158 -2.08 -0.99 -10.16
C GLU A 158 -1.46 -0.30 -11.39
N LEU A 159 -1.39 1.03 -11.37
CA LEU A 159 -0.72 1.83 -12.40
C LEU A 159 0.47 2.57 -11.77
N GLU A 160 1.34 3.11 -12.63
CA GLU A 160 2.41 4.00 -12.21
C GLU A 160 1.84 5.16 -11.35
N PRO A 161 2.37 5.40 -10.14
CA PRO A 161 1.92 6.52 -9.30
C PRO A 161 2.09 7.87 -9.98
N LEU A 162 1.24 8.85 -9.63
CA LEU A 162 1.45 10.22 -10.08
C LEU A 162 2.70 10.81 -9.45
N GLU A 163 3.38 11.65 -10.23
CA GLU A 163 4.48 12.47 -9.72
C GLU A 163 4.01 13.33 -8.55
N VAL A 164 4.84 13.38 -7.50
CA VAL A 164 4.66 14.33 -6.40
C VAL A 164 5.18 15.66 -6.91
N GLU A 165 4.30 16.67 -6.90
CA GLU A 165 4.69 18.05 -7.18
C GLU A 165 5.61 18.52 -6.05
N THR A 166 6.93 18.36 -6.26
CA THR A 166 7.93 18.96 -5.39
C THR A 166 7.95 20.45 -5.66
N GLU A 167 7.38 21.23 -4.73
CA GLU A 167 7.59 22.67 -4.69
C GLU A 167 9.11 22.91 -4.62
N GLU A 168 9.70 23.41 -5.73
CA GLU A 168 11.09 23.83 -5.72
C GLU A 168 11.24 24.98 -4.74
N VAL A 169 11.77 24.67 -3.55
CA VAL A 169 12.12 25.68 -2.54
C VAL A 169 13.24 26.52 -3.12
N VAL A 170 12.87 27.64 -3.76
CA VAL A 170 13.81 28.58 -4.38
C VAL A 170 14.61 29.24 -3.27
N THR A 171 15.72 28.62 -2.89
CA THR A 171 16.75 29.17 -2.01
C THR A 171 17.43 30.34 -2.73
N GLY A 172 16.78 31.50 -2.66
CA GLY A 172 17.32 32.78 -3.13
C GLY A 172 18.47 33.23 -2.26
N GLU A 173 19.65 32.66 -2.49
CA GLU A 173 20.91 33.10 -1.90
C GLU A 173 21.42 34.37 -2.63
N GLU A 174 22.19 35.20 -1.91
CA GLU A 174 22.93 36.37 -2.42
C GLU A 174 22.10 37.48 -3.12
N ALA A 175 21.41 38.28 -2.30
CA ALA A 175 21.25 39.71 -2.56
C ALA A 175 21.99 40.50 -1.46
N GLU A 176 23.19 41.01 -1.76
CA GLU A 176 23.94 41.87 -0.84
C GLU A 176 23.17 43.18 -0.58
N ALA A 177 22.75 43.40 0.67
CA ALA A 177 22.17 44.66 1.12
C ALA A 177 23.05 45.26 2.21
N GLU A 178 23.66 46.42 1.93
CA GLU A 178 24.54 47.11 2.86
C GLU A 178 23.77 47.58 4.11
N VAL A 179 24.32 47.27 5.30
CA VAL A 179 23.69 47.63 6.58
C VAL A 179 24.08 49.06 6.97
N GLU A 180 23.29 50.05 6.55
CA GLU A 180 23.35 51.38 7.16
C GLU A 180 22.65 51.37 8.52
N ILE A 181 23.44 51.52 9.59
CA ILE A 181 22.94 51.64 10.96
C ILE A 181 22.55 53.10 11.22
N VAL A 182 21.28 53.36 11.49
CA VAL A 182 20.81 54.64 12.05
C VAL A 182 20.09 54.34 13.37
N GLU A 183 20.74 54.67 14.48
CA GLU A 183 20.13 54.62 15.81
C GLU A 183 19.15 55.79 15.98
N GLY A 184 17.93 55.50 16.43
CA GLY A 184 16.87 56.47 16.71
C GLY A 184 15.80 55.83 17.60
N GLU A 185 15.44 56.49 18.69
CA GLU A 185 14.79 55.84 19.84
C GLU A 185 13.25 55.98 19.90
N ASN A 186 12.64 54.98 20.55
CA ASN A 186 11.33 54.99 21.27
C ASN A 186 10.00 54.82 20.51
N GLU A 187 9.18 53.92 21.10
CA GLU A 187 7.69 53.88 21.20
C GLU A 187 6.83 53.92 19.91
N GLU A 188 5.79 53.09 19.72
CA GLU A 188 4.92 52.35 20.66
C GLU A 188 4.63 50.90 20.22
N VAL A 189 4.05 50.08 21.12
CA VAL A 189 3.50 48.75 20.81
C VAL A 189 2.00 48.85 20.52
N LEU A 190 1.58 48.55 19.29
CA LEU A 190 0.17 48.41 18.90
C LEU A 190 -0.10 47.04 18.26
N VAL A 191 -0.62 46.12 19.08
CA VAL A 191 -1.22 44.87 18.61
C VAL A 191 -2.67 45.14 18.18
N ASN A 192 -2.95 45.06 16.89
CA ASN A 192 -4.32 45.18 16.37
C ASN A 192 -5.02 43.82 16.39
N GLU A 193 -5.91 43.61 17.36
CA GLU A 193 -6.84 42.48 17.42
C GLU A 193 -7.86 42.54 16.27
N ALA A 194 -7.63 41.81 15.17
CA ALA A 194 -8.53 41.84 14.00
C ALA A 194 -8.55 40.54 13.15
N ALA A 195 -8.30 39.36 13.74
CA ALA A 195 -8.26 38.09 12.98
C ALA A 195 -8.65 36.80 13.77
N LEU A 196 -9.27 36.90 14.95
CA LEU A 196 -9.59 35.74 15.81
C LEU A 196 -11.07 35.67 16.23
N MET A 197 -11.99 35.70 15.25
CA MET A 197 -13.42 35.40 15.45
C MET A 197 -14.07 34.80 14.19
N GLU A 198 -13.77 33.55 13.83
CA GLU A 198 -14.68 32.74 13.00
C GLU A 198 -14.48 31.21 13.17
N THR A 199 -14.53 30.75 14.42
CA THR A 199 -14.78 29.35 14.80
C THR A 199 -15.87 29.31 15.87
N GLU A 200 -16.45 28.12 16.12
CA GLU A 200 -17.46 27.86 17.17
C GLU A 200 -18.89 28.38 16.92
N GLN A 201 -19.51 27.90 15.84
CA GLN A 201 -20.93 27.54 15.85
C GLN A 201 -21.12 26.10 15.33
N ILE A 202 -22.25 25.47 15.69
CA ILE A 202 -22.55 24.03 15.52
C ILE A 202 -21.80 23.10 16.50
N ALA A 203 -21.97 23.31 17.83
CA ALA A 203 -21.55 22.34 18.86
C ALA A 203 -22.24 22.43 20.25
N ALA A 204 -23.40 23.10 20.42
CA ALA A 204 -23.99 23.27 21.77
C ALA A 204 -25.52 23.58 21.82
N GLU A 205 -26.39 22.78 21.20
CA GLU A 205 -27.85 22.93 21.37
C GLU A 205 -28.61 21.59 21.31
N GLU A 206 -28.34 20.67 22.24
CA GLU A 206 -29.27 19.56 22.57
C GLU A 206 -28.97 18.97 23.97
N ALA A 207 -29.13 19.78 25.03
CA ALA A 207 -29.03 19.32 26.42
C ALA A 207 -29.91 20.15 27.39
N GLU A 208 -31.03 19.54 27.79
CA GLU A 208 -31.85 19.78 29.01
C GLU A 208 -32.29 21.21 29.41
N THR A 209 -33.61 21.43 29.40
CA THR A 209 -34.31 22.21 30.45
C THR A 209 -35.65 21.57 30.82
N ILE A 210 -36.02 21.69 32.10
CA ILE A 210 -37.19 21.15 32.83
C ILE A 210 -37.43 22.15 33.99
N THR A 211 -38.60 22.46 34.56
CA THR A 211 -39.95 21.84 34.67
C THR A 211 -41.06 22.84 34.20
N ASP A 212 -42.36 22.87 34.58
CA ASP A 212 -43.16 22.22 35.64
C ASP A 212 -44.70 22.28 35.40
N GLU A 213 -45.47 21.70 36.33
CA GLU A 213 -46.91 21.88 36.68
C GLU A 213 -47.95 22.09 35.54
N SER A 214 -48.98 21.25 35.34
CA SER A 214 -49.90 20.70 36.36
C SER A 214 -50.90 19.67 35.77
N GLU A 215 -51.50 18.82 36.63
CA GLU A 215 -52.44 17.72 36.30
C GLU A 215 -53.94 18.11 36.43
N PRO A 216 -54.95 17.18 36.48
CA PRO A 216 -55.04 15.76 36.06
C PRO A 216 -56.34 15.42 35.24
N VAL A 217 -56.61 14.12 34.96
CA VAL A 217 -57.90 13.38 35.25
C VAL A 217 -58.17 12.19 34.28
N THR A 218 -58.12 10.94 34.82
CA THR A 218 -58.80 9.65 34.44
C THR A 218 -58.74 9.14 32.96
N GLU A 219 -58.82 7.84 32.62
CA GLU A 219 -59.33 6.64 33.33
C GLU A 219 -58.71 5.33 32.75
N ASN A 220 -58.92 4.19 33.43
CA ASN A 220 -58.52 2.81 33.02
C ASN A 220 -59.68 2.17 32.14
N PRO A 221 -59.71 0.88 31.68
CA PRO A 221 -58.89 -0.29 32.08
C PRO A 221 -58.43 -1.32 31.01
N GLU A 222 -57.48 -2.16 31.45
CA GLU A 222 -57.38 -3.64 31.36
C GLU A 222 -58.11 -4.45 30.26
N VAL A 223 -57.39 -5.41 29.64
CA VAL A 223 -57.78 -6.84 29.48
C VAL A 223 -56.51 -7.72 29.56
N GLU A 224 -56.61 -8.94 30.12
CA GLU A 224 -55.52 -9.92 30.32
C GLU A 224 -55.56 -11.12 29.32
N GLU A 225 -54.84 -12.21 29.66
CA GLU A 225 -54.94 -13.62 29.20
C GLU A 225 -54.41 -14.01 27.79
N ASP A 226 -53.96 -15.25 27.53
CA ASP A 226 -53.17 -16.23 28.33
C ASP A 226 -52.50 -17.26 27.36
N LYS A 227 -51.73 -18.24 27.87
CA LYS A 227 -50.91 -19.21 27.10
C LYS A 227 -51.70 -20.11 26.13
N LYS A 228 -50.98 -20.67 25.14
CA LYS A 228 -50.90 -22.14 24.99
C LYS A 228 -49.70 -22.65 24.19
N GLU A 229 -49.42 -23.95 24.39
CA GLU A 229 -48.38 -24.76 23.74
C GLU A 229 -48.99 -25.68 22.66
N GLU A 230 -48.14 -26.58 22.13
CA GLU A 230 -48.36 -27.64 21.14
C GLU A 230 -48.19 -27.26 19.66
N SER A 231 -47.80 -28.16 18.73
CA SER A 231 -47.00 -29.41 18.66
C SER A 231 -47.31 -30.01 17.27
N VAL A 232 -46.38 -30.75 16.66
CA VAL A 232 -46.52 -31.75 15.55
C VAL A 232 -45.12 -31.97 14.93
N ALA A 233 -44.84 -33.16 14.36
CA ALA A 233 -43.49 -33.63 14.02
C ALA A 233 -43.39 -34.35 12.65
N GLU A 234 -42.14 -34.57 12.21
CA GLU A 234 -41.62 -35.58 11.23
C GLU A 234 -42.18 -35.56 9.77
N GLU A 235 -41.39 -35.35 8.71
CA GLU A 235 -40.33 -36.21 8.08
C GLU A 235 -40.88 -37.37 7.19
N PRO A 236 -40.10 -38.00 6.27
CA PRO A 236 -38.88 -37.59 5.54
C PRO A 236 -38.91 -37.91 4.00
N VAL A 237 -37.89 -37.48 3.24
CA VAL A 237 -37.26 -38.21 2.08
C VAL A 237 -36.09 -37.39 1.46
N GLU A 238 -35.09 -37.94 0.75
CA GLU A 238 -34.31 -39.19 0.87
C GLU A 238 -33.08 -39.12 -0.08
N SER A 239 -31.94 -39.72 0.31
CA SER A 239 -30.77 -40.12 -0.52
C SER A 239 -29.86 -39.08 -1.22
N ALA A 240 -28.55 -39.24 -0.98
CA ALA A 240 -27.41 -38.81 -1.82
C ALA A 240 -26.90 -40.05 -2.64
N PRO A 241 -25.66 -40.19 -3.18
CA PRO A 241 -24.45 -39.33 -3.28
C PRO A 241 -24.12 -39.00 -4.78
N VAL A 242 -22.91 -38.80 -5.34
CA VAL A 242 -21.48 -39.06 -5.00
C VAL A 242 -20.53 -38.07 -5.71
N ASP A 243 -19.27 -38.01 -5.24
CA ASP A 243 -18.11 -37.36 -5.86
C ASP A 243 -17.68 -37.97 -7.21
N VAL A 244 -17.10 -37.14 -8.10
CA VAL A 244 -16.03 -37.54 -9.04
C VAL A 244 -15.07 -36.37 -9.28
N LEU A 245 -13.79 -36.58 -8.96
CA LEU A 245 -12.50 -36.02 -9.48
C LEU A 245 -12.50 -34.63 -10.18
N SER A 246 -11.62 -33.67 -9.88
CA SER A 246 -10.17 -33.70 -9.56
C SER A 246 -9.20 -33.95 -10.74
N GLU A 247 -9.42 -33.25 -11.86
CA GLU A 247 -8.46 -32.84 -12.91
C GLU A 247 -9.04 -31.52 -13.48
N ILE A 248 -8.29 -30.48 -13.84
CA ILE A 248 -7.13 -30.41 -14.74
C ILE A 248 -6.12 -29.36 -14.23
N ALA A 249 -4.82 -29.64 -14.40
CA ALA A 249 -3.75 -28.65 -14.50
C ALA A 249 -2.77 -29.10 -15.60
N LEU A 250 -1.96 -28.15 -16.13
CA LEU A 250 -0.85 -28.37 -17.07
C LEU A 250 -1.18 -28.87 -18.49
N GLU A 251 -1.62 -27.93 -19.35
CA GLU A 251 -1.10 -27.64 -20.70
C GLU A 251 -1.67 -26.25 -21.09
N ILE A 252 -0.97 -25.33 -21.75
CA ILE A 252 -0.16 -25.44 -22.97
C ILE A 252 1.17 -24.69 -22.83
N VAL A 253 2.23 -25.24 -23.43
CA VAL A 253 3.44 -24.51 -23.83
C VAL A 253 3.65 -24.72 -25.34
N ALA A 254 4.26 -23.72 -25.99
CA ALA A 254 4.63 -23.68 -27.41
C ALA A 254 3.49 -23.47 -28.44
N GLU A 255 3.34 -22.22 -28.89
CA GLU A 255 3.80 -21.86 -30.24
C GLU A 255 4.23 -20.37 -30.27
N MET A 256 5.49 -20.12 -30.62
CA MET A 256 5.97 -18.78 -30.98
C MET A 256 6.15 -18.75 -32.51
N PRO A 257 5.51 -17.82 -33.26
CA PRO A 257 5.72 -17.74 -34.69
C PRO A 257 7.12 -17.18 -35.00
N GLU A 258 7.98 -17.99 -35.62
CA GLU A 258 9.26 -17.53 -36.15
C GLU A 258 9.05 -16.48 -37.25
N SER A 259 9.27 -15.20 -36.93
CA SER A 259 9.29 -14.14 -37.94
C SER A 259 10.70 -13.96 -38.50
N SER A 260 10.86 -14.23 -39.79
CA SER A 260 12.16 -14.29 -40.45
C SER A 260 12.77 -12.91 -40.70
N LEU A 261 13.98 -12.67 -40.19
CA LEU A 261 14.87 -11.61 -40.68
C LEU A 261 16.08 -12.23 -41.39
N PRO A 262 16.46 -11.75 -42.60
CA PRO A 262 17.46 -12.42 -43.43
C PRO A 262 18.89 -12.18 -42.93
N VAL A 263 19.62 -13.27 -42.66
CA VAL A 263 21.06 -13.23 -42.37
C VAL A 263 21.83 -12.91 -43.64
N ALA A 264 22.52 -11.77 -43.66
CA ALA A 264 23.41 -11.39 -44.75
C ALA A 264 24.78 -12.11 -44.62
N GLU A 265 25.10 -12.99 -45.56
CA GLU A 265 26.41 -13.64 -45.61
C GLU A 265 27.56 -12.63 -45.82
N SER A 266 28.42 -12.45 -44.82
CA SER A 266 29.72 -11.80 -44.99
C SER A 266 30.84 -12.85 -44.98
N LYS A 267 31.63 -12.89 -46.05
CA LYS A 267 32.59 -13.96 -46.32
C LYS A 267 33.88 -13.79 -45.48
N PRO A 268 34.47 -14.87 -44.94
CA PRO A 268 35.66 -14.77 -44.12
C PRO A 268 36.88 -14.28 -44.92
N ALA A 269 37.49 -13.19 -44.46
CA ALA A 269 38.66 -12.60 -45.11
C ALA A 269 39.91 -13.49 -44.94
N LYS A 270 40.61 -13.79 -46.05
CA LYS A 270 41.82 -14.62 -46.03
C LYS A 270 43.00 -13.89 -45.38
N VAL A 271 43.39 -14.33 -44.17
CA VAL A 271 44.66 -13.97 -43.53
C VAL A 271 45.83 -14.30 -44.47
N THR A 272 46.47 -13.27 -45.02
CA THR A 272 47.56 -13.42 -46.00
C THR A 272 48.85 -12.84 -45.43
N ARG A 273 49.61 -13.65 -44.68
CA ARG A 273 50.91 -13.26 -44.10
C ARG A 273 51.97 -12.99 -45.19
N LYS A 274 52.11 -11.73 -45.63
CA LYS A 274 53.29 -11.29 -46.37
C LYS A 274 54.46 -11.11 -45.41
N ARG A 275 55.37 -12.09 -45.38
CA ARG A 275 56.74 -11.88 -44.89
C ARG A 275 57.44 -10.84 -45.77
N LYS A 276 58.08 -9.84 -45.16
CA LYS A 276 59.21 -9.13 -45.76
C LYS A 276 60.30 -9.00 -44.70
N SER A 277 61.55 -9.11 -45.11
CA SER A 277 62.70 -9.38 -44.23
C SER A 277 63.83 -8.42 -44.53
N VAL A 278 64.61 -8.07 -43.48
CA VAL A 278 65.99 -7.50 -43.58
C VAL A 278 65.99 -6.03 -44.09
N LYS A 279 66.83 -5.08 -43.62
CA LYS A 279 68.24 -5.14 -43.16
C LYS A 279 68.63 -4.05 -42.12
N SER A 280 69.64 -4.37 -41.32
CA SER A 280 70.59 -3.57 -40.49
C SER A 280 70.69 -2.03 -40.52
N SER A 281 70.88 -1.45 -39.33
CA SER A 281 71.97 -0.52 -38.92
C SER A 281 71.79 -0.21 -37.42
N ASP A 282 72.65 -0.63 -36.49
CA ASP A 282 73.98 -0.07 -36.12
C ASP A 282 73.90 1.19 -35.22
N ALA A 283 74.76 1.22 -34.18
CA ALA A 283 74.90 2.24 -33.11
C ALA A 283 73.71 2.33 -32.11
N ASP A 284 73.88 2.73 -30.83
CA ASP A 284 75.11 3.09 -30.11
C ASP A 284 75.05 2.79 -28.58
N GLU A 285 76.12 3.17 -27.87
CA GLU A 285 76.28 3.28 -26.41
C GLU A 285 75.10 3.99 -25.69
N GLY A 286 74.81 3.80 -24.39
CA GLY A 286 75.43 2.97 -23.35
C GLY A 286 74.93 3.40 -21.94
N GLN A 287 75.42 2.76 -20.86
CA GLN A 287 75.27 3.14 -19.42
C GLN A 287 73.82 3.23 -18.87
N MET A 288 73.33 2.45 -17.88
CA MET A 288 73.95 1.57 -16.87
C MET A 288 74.56 2.28 -15.63
N SER A 289 73.71 2.97 -14.84
CA SER A 289 73.96 3.33 -13.43
C SER A 289 72.71 3.95 -12.76
N LEU A 290 72.35 3.73 -11.49
CA LEU A 290 72.64 2.66 -10.52
C LEU A 290 71.76 2.89 -9.26
N PHE A 291 71.42 1.79 -8.55
CA PHE A 291 70.63 1.72 -7.29
C PHE A 291 69.13 2.00 -7.39
#